data_AF-A0A954KQY1-F1
#
_entry.id   AF-A0A954KQY1-F1
#
_cell.length_a   1.000
_cell.length_b   1.000
_cell.length_c   1.000
_cell.angle_alpha   90.00
_cell.angle_beta   90.00
_cell.angle_gamma   90.00
#
_symmetry.space_group_name_H-M   'P 1'
#
loop_
_entity.id
_entity.type
_entity.pdbx_description
1 polymer ?
#
loop_
_entity_poly.entity_id
_entity_poly.type
_entity_poly.pdbx_seq_one_letter_code
_entity_poly.pdbx_strand_id
1 'polypeptide(L)'
;MSDNSSRQEAQPAVNLPARPAPLGRTLLLAGIVFTVVLSGVLYLVNRDAVQYTGYLQANAVTINAPFTARLESILVEEGEAVVPNVPLFTLRDNELERRKETKQRQIAILRTDLQEAKAKAKINLADRMKLIENELLEIKLKSANLLKEQFAHEVEDIAWSEYANKPIEVASLQRSPGADYPVPSNNLEDRKLEIMLRRAAA
;
A
#
# COMPACT_ATOMS: atom_id res chain seq x y z
N MET A 1 98.05 108.26 41.53
CA MET A 1 97.55 109.15 40.47
C MET A 1 97.41 108.27 39.23
N SER A 2 96.19 107.80 38.95
CA SER A 2 95.28 108.39 37.93
C SER A 2 95.92 108.30 36.54
N ASP A 3 95.36 107.74 35.48
CA ASP A 3 94.05 107.27 35.00
C ASP A 3 94.45 106.28 33.85
N ASN A 4 93.68 105.33 33.34
CA ASN A 4 92.49 105.57 32.53
C ASN A 4 91.95 104.21 32.03
N SER A 5 90.70 103.95 32.39
CA SER A 5 89.63 103.26 31.66
C SER A 5 89.88 102.70 30.25
N SER A 6 89.38 101.48 30.01
CA SER A 6 88.34 101.10 29.00
C SER A 6 88.53 99.63 28.56
N ARG A 7 87.80 98.65 29.12
CA ARG A 7 86.49 98.13 28.68
C ARG A 7 86.41 97.79 27.18
N GLN A 8 86.26 96.49 26.87
CA GLN A 8 85.27 95.89 25.95
C GLN A 8 85.58 94.39 25.83
N GLU A 9 84.80 93.52 26.46
CA GLU A 9 83.50 92.98 26.02
C GLU A 9 83.61 91.92 24.91
N ALA A 10 83.07 90.76 25.27
CA ALA A 10 82.80 89.58 24.50
C ALA A 10 82.37 89.82 23.05
N GLN A 11 82.80 88.93 22.16
CA GLN A 11 81.99 88.56 21.01
C GLN A 11 81.76 87.05 20.99
N PRO A 12 80.49 86.59 20.97
CA PRO A 12 80.16 85.20 20.74
C PRO A 12 80.49 84.88 19.29
N ALA A 13 81.14 83.73 19.06
CA ALA A 13 81.29 83.19 17.72
C ALA A 13 79.90 82.85 17.18
N VAL A 14 79.30 83.79 16.47
CA VAL A 14 78.08 83.59 15.69
C VAL A 14 78.39 82.53 14.63
N ASN A 15 77.88 81.32 14.86
CA ASN A 15 77.82 80.26 13.85
C ASN A 15 76.92 80.77 12.72
N LEU A 16 77.53 81.29 11.66
CA LEU A 16 76.86 81.68 10.44
C LEU A 16 76.18 80.43 9.83
N PRO A 17 74.96 80.55 9.28
CA PRO A 17 74.34 79.46 8.55
C PRO A 17 75.24 79.09 7.37
N ALA A 18 75.56 77.80 7.25
CA ALA A 18 76.35 77.28 6.15
C ALA A 18 75.75 77.77 4.82
N ARG A 19 76.59 78.48 4.06
CA ARG A 19 76.31 79.07 2.74
C ARG A 19 75.49 78.09 1.90
N PRO A 20 74.39 78.51 1.25
CA PRO A 20 73.61 77.62 0.40
C PRO A 20 74.55 77.01 -0.64
N ALA A 21 74.56 75.67 -0.71
CA ALA A 21 75.38 74.93 -1.64
C ALA A 21 75.16 75.46 -3.07
N PRO A 22 76.22 75.51 -3.92
CA PRO A 22 76.10 76.04 -5.26
C PRO A 22 74.98 75.32 -6.02
N LEU A 23 74.11 76.08 -6.69
CA LEU A 23 72.90 75.60 -7.40
C LEU A 23 73.14 74.38 -8.31
N GLY A 24 74.35 74.26 -8.88
CA GLY A 24 74.75 73.10 -9.68
C GLY A 24 74.80 71.79 -8.89
N ARG A 25 75.25 71.81 -7.63
CA ARG A 25 75.33 70.60 -6.78
C ARG A 25 73.96 70.15 -6.28
N THR A 26 73.07 71.08 -5.97
CA THR A 26 71.69 70.76 -5.56
C THR A 26 70.86 70.18 -6.70
N LEU A 27 71.04 70.72 -7.93
CA LEU A 27 70.42 70.15 -9.13
C LEU A 27 70.95 68.74 -9.43
N LEU A 28 72.25 68.52 -9.25
CA LEU A 28 72.86 67.19 -9.45
C LEU A 28 72.31 66.16 -8.46
N LEU A 29 72.25 66.51 -7.17
CA LEU A 29 71.71 65.62 -6.14
C LEU A 29 70.21 65.38 -6.32
N ALA A 30 69.43 66.40 -6.65
CA ALA A 30 68.00 66.25 -6.94
C ALA A 30 67.76 65.37 -8.17
N GLY A 31 68.57 65.52 -9.22
CA GLY A 31 68.53 64.66 -10.41
C GLY A 31 68.83 63.21 -10.07
N ILE A 32 69.86 62.94 -9.27
CA ILE A 32 70.21 61.58 -8.84
C ILE A 32 69.07 60.96 -8.03
N VAL A 33 68.53 61.67 -7.04
CA VAL A 33 67.41 61.17 -6.24
C VAL A 33 66.20 60.88 -7.13
N PHE A 34 65.89 61.77 -8.08
CA PHE A 34 64.79 61.58 -9.02
C PHE A 34 65.00 60.34 -9.90
N THR A 35 66.21 60.11 -10.40
CA THR A 35 66.52 58.92 -11.20
C THR A 35 66.41 57.62 -10.40
N VAL A 36 66.83 57.61 -9.14
CA VAL A 36 66.72 56.42 -8.27
C VAL A 36 65.25 56.10 -7.98
N VAL A 37 64.45 57.13 -7.66
CA VAL A 37 63.02 56.96 -7.40
C VAL A 37 62.28 56.50 -8.67
N LEU A 38 62.54 57.15 -9.81
CA LEU A 38 61.90 56.79 -11.08
C LEU A 38 62.28 55.38 -11.53
N SER A 39 63.55 55.00 -11.37
CA SER A 39 64.03 53.64 -11.64
C SER A 39 63.37 52.61 -10.72
N GLY A 40 63.22 52.90 -9.43
CA GLY A 40 62.53 52.03 -8.48
C GLY A 40 61.05 51.83 -8.82
N VAL A 41 60.35 52.89 -9.23
CA VAL A 41 58.94 52.82 -9.64
C VAL A 41 58.78 52.02 -10.93
N LEU A 42 59.63 52.27 -11.94
CA LEU A 42 59.64 51.49 -13.18
C LEU A 42 59.93 50.01 -12.90
N TYR A 43 60.89 49.71 -12.00
CA TYR A 43 61.22 48.35 -11.61
C TYR A 43 60.08 47.62 -10.90
N LEU A 44 59.29 48.32 -10.08
CA LEU A 44 58.12 47.77 -9.38
C LEU A 44 56.93 47.54 -10.32
N VAL A 45 56.67 48.45 -11.26
CA VAL A 45 55.60 48.28 -12.26
C VAL A 45 55.92 47.16 -13.24
N ASN A 46 57.21 46.97 -13.53
CA ASN A 46 57.69 45.91 -14.42
C ASN A 46 57.97 44.58 -13.69
N ARG A 47 57.65 44.47 -12.39
CA ARG A 47 57.57 43.16 -11.74
C ARG A 47 56.31 42.48 -12.23
N ASP A 48 56.53 41.55 -13.14
CA ASP A 48 55.50 40.71 -13.74
C ASP A 48 54.48 40.24 -12.71
N ALA A 49 53.20 40.50 -13.01
CA ALA A 49 52.09 39.84 -12.35
C ALA A 49 52.34 38.33 -12.46
N VAL A 50 52.45 37.67 -11.30
CA VAL A 50 52.72 36.23 -11.22
C VAL A 50 51.68 35.51 -12.06
N GLN A 51 52.10 34.99 -13.22
CA GLN A 51 51.22 34.23 -14.09
C GLN A 51 51.07 32.84 -13.48
N TYR A 52 49.90 32.59 -12.88
CA TYR A 52 49.54 31.26 -12.43
C TYR A 52 49.07 30.45 -13.63
N THR A 53 49.83 29.41 -13.96
CA THR A 53 49.36 28.38 -14.88
C THR A 53 48.34 27.50 -14.15
N GLY A 54 47.07 27.74 -14.43
CA GLY A 54 45.97 26.89 -13.98
C GLY A 54 45.65 25.83 -15.03
N TYR A 55 45.27 24.64 -14.58
CA TYR A 55 44.69 23.61 -15.44
C TYR A 55 43.19 23.52 -15.18
N LEU A 56 42.39 23.52 -16.24
CA LEU A 56 40.96 23.23 -16.13
C LEU A 56 40.80 21.71 -16.01
N GLN A 57 40.33 21.23 -14.86
CA GLN A 57 40.01 19.83 -14.66
C GLN A 57 38.51 19.63 -14.89
N ALA A 58 38.15 18.82 -15.88
CA ALA A 58 36.79 18.39 -16.11
C ALA A 58 36.54 17.04 -15.41
N ASN A 59 35.38 16.91 -14.76
CA ASN A 59 34.94 15.64 -14.20
C ASN A 59 34.34 14.78 -15.31
N ALA A 60 35.00 13.66 -15.62
CA ALA A 60 34.49 12.67 -16.56
C ALA A 60 33.74 11.57 -15.80
N VAL A 61 32.53 11.23 -16.25
CA VAL A 61 31.74 10.12 -15.73
C VAL A 61 31.36 9.22 -16.88
N THR A 62 31.67 7.93 -16.75
CA THR A 62 31.26 6.92 -17.73
C THR A 62 29.88 6.39 -17.35
N ILE A 63 28.94 6.46 -18.29
CA ILE A 63 27.57 5.97 -18.10
C ILE A 63 27.44 4.60 -18.74
N ASN A 64 27.14 3.59 -17.93
CA ASN A 64 26.98 2.21 -18.36
C ASN A 64 25.56 1.72 -18.12
N ALA A 65 25.04 0.88 -19.03
CA ALA A 65 23.80 0.17 -18.81
C ALA A 65 23.99 -0.96 -17.77
N PRO A 66 23.10 -1.10 -16.77
CA PRO A 66 23.24 -2.13 -15.74
C PRO A 66 22.82 -3.53 -16.22
N PHE A 67 22.26 -3.65 -17.42
CA PHE A 67 21.81 -4.90 -18.03
C PHE A 67 22.18 -4.95 -19.50
N THR A 68 22.30 -6.16 -20.03
CA THR A 68 22.52 -6.41 -21.45
C THR A 68 21.28 -6.05 -22.24
N ALA A 69 21.36 -5.03 -23.09
CA ALA A 69 20.28 -4.63 -23.99
C ALA A 69 20.85 -4.12 -25.31
N ARG A 70 19.97 -4.00 -26.31
CA ARG A 70 20.31 -3.39 -27.60
C ARG A 70 20.04 -1.89 -27.52
N LEU A 71 21.00 -1.08 -27.95
CA LEU A 71 20.80 0.36 -28.14
C LEU A 71 19.73 0.58 -29.22
N GLU A 72 18.67 1.29 -28.87
CA GLU A 72 17.56 1.56 -29.78
C GLU A 72 17.68 2.93 -30.43
N SER A 73 17.90 3.97 -29.63
CA SER A 73 18.14 5.33 -30.12
C SER A 73 19.01 6.12 -29.16
N ILE A 74 19.75 7.08 -29.70
CA ILE A 74 20.48 8.10 -28.95
C ILE A 74 19.61 9.36 -29.01
N LEU A 75 19.36 9.97 -27.85
CA LEU A 75 18.41 11.08 -27.68
C LEU A 75 19.10 12.45 -27.62
N VAL A 76 20.43 12.46 -27.57
CA VAL A 76 21.27 13.64 -27.31
C VAL A 76 22.39 13.66 -28.33
N GLU A 77 22.72 14.84 -28.84
CA GLU A 77 23.83 15.00 -29.78
C GLU A 77 25.19 15.08 -29.06
N GLU A 78 26.27 14.70 -29.76
CA GLU A 78 27.61 14.79 -29.20
C GLU A 78 27.99 16.25 -28.92
N GLY A 79 28.40 16.54 -27.68
CA GLY A 79 28.76 17.89 -27.23
C GLY A 79 27.58 18.72 -26.71
N GLU A 80 26.36 18.17 -26.71
CA GLU A 80 25.19 18.82 -26.12
C GLU A 80 25.28 18.87 -24.59
N ALA A 81 24.89 20.00 -24.01
CA ALA A 81 24.88 20.18 -22.56
C ALA A 81 23.64 19.51 -21.95
N VAL A 82 23.86 18.48 -21.13
CA VAL A 82 22.79 17.71 -20.48
C VAL A 82 22.73 17.95 -18.98
N VAL A 83 21.52 17.93 -18.44
CA VAL A 83 21.23 18.06 -17.01
C VAL A 83 21.00 16.66 -16.42
N PRO A 84 21.27 16.41 -15.12
CA PRO A 84 20.94 15.13 -14.50
C PRO A 84 19.48 14.71 -14.69
N ASN A 85 19.25 13.40 -14.81
CA ASN A 85 17.96 12.77 -15.08
C ASN A 85 17.37 12.99 -16.48
N VAL A 86 18.12 13.59 -17.42
CA VAL A 86 17.74 13.60 -18.83
C VAL A 86 18.11 12.25 -19.46
N PRO A 87 17.18 11.57 -20.17
CA PRO A 87 17.48 10.31 -20.83
C PRO A 87 18.42 10.55 -22.02
N LEU A 88 19.58 9.89 -22.01
CA LEU A 88 20.59 10.04 -23.07
C LEU A 88 20.38 9.07 -24.23
N PHE A 89 19.87 7.87 -23.93
CA PHE A 89 19.62 6.83 -24.92
C PHE A 89 18.49 5.91 -24.46
N THR A 90 17.84 5.26 -25.42
CA THR A 90 16.85 4.21 -25.17
C THR A 90 17.47 2.84 -25.41
N LEU A 91 17.12 1.89 -24.55
CA LEU A 91 17.54 0.49 -24.63
C LEU A 91 16.34 -0.39 -24.87
N ARG A 92 16.47 -1.35 -25.78
CA ARG A 92 15.50 -2.40 -26.02
C ARG A 92 16.02 -3.72 -25.52
N ASP A 93 15.29 -4.32 -24.59
CA ASP A 93 15.54 -5.67 -24.08
C ASP A 93 14.39 -6.60 -24.49
N ASN A 94 14.64 -7.36 -25.56
CA ASN A 94 13.68 -8.33 -26.08
C ASN A 94 13.40 -9.48 -25.10
N GLU A 95 14.36 -9.82 -24.23
CA GLU A 95 14.19 -10.88 -23.23
C GLU A 95 13.28 -10.40 -22.10
N LEU A 96 13.46 -9.16 -21.65
CA LEU A 96 12.56 -8.53 -20.69
C LEU A 96 11.12 -8.46 -21.23
N GLU A 97 10.94 -8.12 -22.50
CA GLU A 97 9.63 -8.07 -23.14
C GLU A 97 8.97 -9.45 -23.21
N ARG A 98 9.69 -10.48 -23.66
CA ARG A 98 9.21 -11.87 -23.66
C ARG A 98 8.85 -12.39 -22.26
N ARG A 99 9.66 -12.04 -21.26
CA ARG A 99 9.38 -12.38 -19.86
C ARG A 99 8.11 -11.69 -19.38
N LYS A 100 7.92 -10.42 -19.72
CA LYS A 100 6.71 -9.66 -19.39
C LYS A 100 5.47 -10.31 -20.00
N GLU A 101 5.51 -10.63 -21.30
CA GLU A 101 4.41 -11.32 -21.99
C GLU A 101 4.10 -12.68 -21.36
N THR A 102 5.14 -13.46 -21.04
CA THR A 102 4.97 -14.78 -20.41
C THR A 102 4.34 -14.65 -19.03
N LYS A 103 4.75 -13.66 -18.23
CA LYS A 103 4.15 -13.38 -16.92
C LYS A 103 2.70 -12.91 -17.05
N GLN A 104 2.39 -12.10 -18.05
CA GLN A 104 1.01 -11.66 -18.31
C GLN A 104 0.12 -12.85 -18.70
N ARG A 105 0.60 -13.77 -19.55
CA ARG A 105 -0.11 -15.01 -19.87
C ARG A 105 -0.34 -15.88 -18.64
N GLN A 106 0.68 -16.04 -17.79
CA GLN A 106 0.54 -16.76 -16.52
C GLN A 106 -0.55 -16.13 -15.65
N ILE A 107 -0.56 -14.80 -15.51
CA ILE A 107 -1.60 -14.09 -14.75
C ILE A 107 -3.00 -14.32 -15.34
N ALA A 108 -3.14 -14.33 -16.67
CA ALA A 108 -4.43 -14.57 -17.32
C ALA A 108 -4.96 -15.99 -17.06
N ILE A 109 -4.09 -17.00 -17.14
CA ILE A 109 -4.44 -18.39 -16.81
C ILE A 109 -4.87 -18.50 -15.36
N LEU A 110 -4.04 -18.01 -14.42
CA LEU A 110 -4.36 -18.06 -12.99
C LEU A 110 -5.68 -17.37 -12.64
N ARG A 111 -6.01 -16.26 -13.31
CA ARG A 111 -7.31 -15.58 -13.12
C ARG A 111 -8.48 -16.44 -13.59
N THR A 112 -8.30 -17.15 -14.70
CA THR A 112 -9.31 -18.05 -15.24
C THR A 112 -9.53 -19.23 -14.30
N ASP A 113 -8.46 -19.87 -13.84
CA ASP A 113 -8.51 -20.99 -12.89
C ASP A 113 -9.19 -20.58 -11.58
N LEU A 114 -8.84 -19.38 -11.08
CA LEU A 114 -9.45 -18.81 -9.88
C LEU A 114 -10.96 -18.60 -10.08
N GLN A 115 -11.35 -18.04 -11.22
CA GLN A 115 -12.76 -17.81 -11.55
C GLN A 115 -13.53 -19.13 -11.66
N GLU A 116 -12.97 -20.14 -12.31
CA GLU A 116 -13.54 -21.49 -12.41
C GLU A 116 -13.70 -22.12 -11.02
N ALA A 117 -12.64 -22.11 -10.21
CA ALA A 117 -12.67 -22.64 -8.85
C ALA A 117 -13.72 -21.95 -7.98
N LYS A 118 -13.86 -20.61 -8.10
CA LYS A 118 -14.92 -19.86 -7.42
C LYS A 118 -16.32 -20.24 -7.89
N ALA A 119 -16.52 -20.39 -9.20
CA ALA A 119 -17.81 -20.79 -9.75
C ALA A 119 -18.19 -22.21 -9.27
N LYS A 120 -17.24 -23.15 -9.32
CA LYS A 120 -17.42 -24.52 -8.83
C LYS A 120 -17.74 -24.56 -7.34
N ALA A 121 -17.02 -23.77 -6.53
CA ALA A 121 -17.30 -23.66 -5.10
C ALA A 121 -18.72 -23.13 -4.82
N LYS A 122 -19.20 -22.15 -5.58
CA LYS A 122 -20.57 -21.62 -5.45
C LYS A 122 -21.63 -22.66 -5.79
N ILE A 123 -21.45 -23.40 -6.89
CA ILE A 123 -22.38 -24.46 -7.28
C ILE A 123 -22.43 -25.55 -6.19
N ASN A 124 -21.27 -26.04 -5.75
CA ASN A 124 -21.19 -27.05 -4.70
C ASN A 124 -21.86 -26.59 -3.39
N LEU A 125 -21.72 -25.32 -3.03
CA LEU A 125 -22.37 -24.74 -1.86
C LEU A 125 -23.89 -24.74 -2.03
N ALA A 126 -24.40 -24.27 -3.17
CA ALA A 126 -25.82 -24.23 -3.47
C ALA A 126 -26.45 -25.63 -3.46
N ASP A 127 -25.77 -26.62 -4.05
CA ASP A 127 -26.23 -28.01 -4.06
C ASP A 127 -26.33 -28.59 -2.65
N ARG A 128 -25.33 -28.31 -1.79
CA ARG A 128 -25.34 -28.73 -0.38
C ARG A 128 -26.47 -28.07 0.41
N MET A 129 -26.71 -26.77 0.18
CA MET A 129 -27.83 -26.08 0.83
C MET A 129 -29.17 -26.69 0.45
N LYS A 130 -29.37 -26.99 -0.84
CA LYS A 130 -30.58 -27.63 -1.34
C LYS A 130 -30.79 -29.02 -0.73
N LEU A 131 -29.71 -29.80 -0.59
CA LEU A 131 -29.76 -31.12 0.03
C LEU A 131 -30.18 -31.01 1.51
N ILE A 132 -29.57 -30.10 2.27
CA ILE A 132 -29.92 -29.85 3.67
C ILE A 132 -31.38 -29.39 3.81
N GLU A 133 -31.86 -28.53 2.90
CA GLU A 133 -33.25 -28.05 2.93
C GLU A 133 -34.26 -29.19 2.68
N ASN A 134 -33.96 -30.08 1.74
CA ASN A 134 -34.77 -31.26 1.47
C ASN A 134 -34.78 -32.21 2.68
N GLU A 135 -33.62 -32.48 3.29
CA GLU A 135 -33.53 -33.30 4.51
C GLU A 135 -34.32 -32.68 5.66
N LEU A 136 -34.22 -31.36 5.85
CA LEU A 136 -34.98 -30.64 6.87
C LEU A 136 -36.49 -30.75 6.64
N LEU A 137 -36.93 -30.61 5.39
CA LEU A 137 -38.34 -30.76 5.04
C LEU A 137 -38.82 -32.18 5.31
N GLU A 138 -38.05 -33.20 4.95
CA GLU A 138 -38.38 -34.60 5.20
C GLU A 138 -38.50 -34.89 6.71
N ILE A 139 -37.56 -34.40 7.51
CA ILE A 139 -37.60 -34.55 8.98
C ILE A 139 -38.86 -33.87 9.55
N LYS A 140 -39.19 -32.66 9.08
CA LYS A 140 -40.41 -31.95 9.51
C LYS A 140 -41.67 -32.74 9.16
N LEU A 141 -41.78 -33.26 7.94
CA LEU A 141 -42.91 -34.10 7.52
C LEU A 141 -43.02 -35.38 8.37
N LYS A 142 -41.89 -36.06 8.63
CA LYS A 142 -41.85 -37.24 9.50
C LYS A 142 -42.33 -36.91 10.92
N SER A 143 -41.87 -35.79 11.49
CA SER A 143 -42.29 -35.36 12.83
C SER A 143 -43.78 -35.00 12.89
N ALA A 144 -44.31 -34.34 11.85
CA ALA A 144 -45.73 -34.00 11.77
C ALA A 144 -46.61 -35.26 11.62
N ASN A 145 -46.15 -36.26 10.85
CA ASN A 145 -46.84 -37.55 10.73
C ASN A 145 -46.84 -38.30 12.07
N LEU A 146 -45.70 -38.38 12.75
CA LEU A 146 -45.62 -39.01 14.07
C LEU A 146 -46.53 -38.32 15.09
N LEU A 147 -46.56 -36.99 15.09
CA LEU A 147 -47.45 -36.22 15.96
C LEU A 147 -48.93 -36.48 15.63
N LYS A 148 -49.27 -36.58 14.34
CA LYS A 148 -50.62 -36.94 13.89
C LYS A 148 -51.02 -38.34 14.35
N GLU A 149 -50.12 -39.31 14.26
CA GLU A 149 -50.33 -40.68 14.75
C GLU A 149 -50.56 -40.70 16.27
N GLN A 150 -49.75 -39.95 17.03
CA GLN A 150 -49.93 -39.80 18.48
C GLN A 150 -51.30 -39.20 18.84
N PHE A 151 -51.71 -38.11 18.19
CA PHE A 151 -53.03 -37.52 18.42
C PHE A 151 -54.17 -38.45 18.01
N ALA A 152 -54.01 -39.21 16.92
CA ALA A 152 -55.02 -40.19 16.52
C ALA A 152 -55.22 -41.27 17.58
N HIS A 153 -54.12 -41.78 18.16
CA HIS A 153 -54.17 -42.72 19.28
C HIS A 153 -54.80 -42.13 20.53
N GLU A 154 -54.44 -40.90 20.91
CA GLU A 154 -55.01 -40.24 22.09
C GLU A 154 -56.52 -40.00 21.94
N VAL A 155 -56.97 -39.55 20.77
CA VAL A 155 -58.40 -39.38 20.47
C VAL A 155 -59.14 -40.72 20.49
N GLU A 156 -58.54 -41.77 19.94
CA GLU A 156 -59.08 -43.12 19.97
C GLU A 156 -59.23 -43.63 21.42
N ASP A 157 -58.19 -43.48 22.24
CA ASP A 157 -58.22 -43.86 23.66
C ASP A 157 -59.30 -43.09 24.44
N ILE A 158 -59.44 -41.78 24.21
CA ILE A 158 -60.50 -40.95 24.81
C ILE A 158 -61.88 -41.45 24.37
N ALA A 159 -62.09 -41.66 23.07
CA ALA A 159 -63.35 -42.16 22.54
C ALA A 159 -63.72 -43.52 23.15
N TRP A 160 -62.77 -44.46 23.21
CA TRP A 160 -62.99 -45.77 23.84
C TRP A 160 -63.30 -45.66 25.33
N SER A 161 -62.62 -44.77 26.05
CA SER A 161 -62.89 -44.54 27.48
C SER A 161 -64.30 -43.99 27.72
N GLU A 162 -64.81 -43.13 26.83
CA GLU A 162 -66.16 -42.59 26.90
C GLU A 162 -67.21 -43.67 26.58
N TYR A 163 -66.97 -44.52 25.58
CA TYR A 163 -67.84 -45.67 25.30
C TYR A 163 -67.88 -46.68 26.44
N ALA A 164 -66.73 -46.97 27.07
CA ALA A 164 -66.63 -47.93 28.18
C ALA A 164 -67.27 -47.40 29.48
N ASN A 165 -67.27 -46.08 29.71
CA ASN A 165 -67.85 -45.46 30.90
C ASN A 165 -69.34 -45.13 30.78
N LYS A 166 -69.99 -45.40 29.64
CA LYS A 166 -71.45 -45.35 29.56
C LYS A 166 -72.01 -46.60 30.27
N PRO A 167 -72.77 -46.47 31.39
CA PRO A 167 -73.52 -47.60 31.90
C PRO A 167 -74.45 -48.08 30.78
N ILE A 168 -74.56 -49.40 30.61
CA ILE A 168 -75.53 -50.01 29.71
C ILE A 168 -76.91 -49.61 30.26
N GLU A 169 -77.43 -48.49 29.79
CA GLU A 169 -78.85 -48.20 29.87
C GLU A 169 -79.48 -49.17 28.89
N VAL A 170 -79.83 -50.35 29.40
CA VAL A 170 -80.76 -51.26 28.77
C VAL A 170 -82.05 -50.47 28.60
N ALA A 171 -82.17 -49.77 27.47
CA ALA A 171 -83.44 -49.25 27.00
C ALA A 171 -84.37 -50.46 26.91
N SER A 172 -85.18 -50.64 27.96
CA SER A 172 -86.29 -51.56 27.95
C SER A 172 -87.11 -51.21 26.73
N LEU A 173 -87.12 -52.11 25.75
CA LEU A 173 -87.96 -52.04 24.56
C LEU A 173 -89.43 -51.99 25.01
N GLN A 174 -89.93 -50.78 25.30
CA GLN A 174 -91.36 -50.54 25.34
C GLN A 174 -91.81 -50.49 23.89
N ARG A 175 -92.20 -51.67 23.42
CA ARG A 175 -92.71 -51.96 22.08
C ARG A 175 -93.89 -51.02 21.79
N SER A 176 -93.61 -49.92 21.08
CA SER A 176 -94.64 -49.11 20.42
C SER A 176 -95.09 -49.85 19.15
N PRO A 177 -96.40 -50.06 18.93
CA PRO A 177 -96.86 -50.82 17.78
C PRO A 177 -96.78 -49.97 16.50
N GLY A 178 -95.96 -50.43 15.56
CA GLY A 178 -96.02 -49.99 14.16
C GLY A 178 -94.78 -49.23 13.68
N ALA A 179 -93.77 -49.99 13.24
CA ALA A 179 -92.90 -49.61 12.13
C ALA A 179 -92.00 -50.81 11.78
N ASP A 180 -92.27 -51.45 10.64
CA ASP A 180 -91.40 -52.45 10.04
C ASP A 180 -90.12 -51.76 9.52
N TYR A 181 -88.99 -52.07 10.13
CA TYR A 181 -87.67 -51.87 9.53
C TYR A 181 -86.83 -53.14 9.71
N PRO A 182 -86.11 -53.60 8.67
CA PRO A 182 -85.36 -54.84 8.73
C PRO A 182 -84.15 -54.71 9.65
N VAL A 183 -84.00 -55.68 10.54
CA VAL A 183 -82.87 -55.83 11.48
C VAL A 183 -81.63 -56.30 10.69
N PRO A 184 -80.49 -55.56 10.67
CA PRO A 184 -79.23 -56.16 10.28
C PRO A 184 -78.77 -57.07 11.42
N SER A 185 -78.70 -58.35 11.10
CA SER A 185 -78.46 -59.44 12.01
C SER A 185 -77.03 -59.37 12.58
N ASN A 186 -76.93 -59.23 13.91
CA ASN A 186 -75.96 -59.87 14.81
C ASN A 186 -74.58 -60.29 14.22
N ASN A 187 -73.65 -59.34 14.14
CA ASN A 187 -72.22 -59.60 13.93
C ASN A 187 -71.30 -58.75 14.84
N LEU A 188 -71.86 -58.15 15.90
CA LEU A 188 -71.13 -57.23 16.78
C LEU A 188 -70.15 -57.97 17.71
N GLU A 189 -70.55 -59.13 18.22
CA GLU A 189 -69.72 -59.99 19.08
C GLU A 189 -68.60 -60.67 18.28
N ASP A 190 -68.87 -61.10 17.04
CA ASP A 190 -67.85 -61.72 16.19
C ASP A 190 -66.76 -60.72 15.78
N ARG A 191 -67.13 -59.46 15.49
CA ARG A 191 -66.16 -58.39 15.26
C ARG A 191 -65.34 -58.05 16.51
N LYS A 192 -65.97 -58.10 17.68
CA LYS A 192 -65.29 -57.88 18.97
C LYS A 192 -64.26 -58.97 19.25
N LEU A 193 -64.56 -60.22 18.90
CA LEU A 193 -63.64 -61.35 19.04
C LEU A 193 -62.45 -61.25 18.06
N GLU A 194 -62.71 -60.87 16.80
CA GLU A 194 -61.68 -60.69 15.77
C GLU A 194 -60.68 -59.58 16.15
N ILE A 195 -61.18 -58.49 16.74
CA ILE A 195 -60.34 -57.36 17.16
C ILE A 195 -59.53 -57.69 18.42
N MET A 196 -60.07 -58.47 19.36
CA MET A 196 -59.31 -58.95 20.51
C MET A 196 -58.18 -59.90 20.12
N LEU A 197 -58.41 -60.79 19.14
CA LEU A 197 -57.38 -61.69 18.62
C LEU A 197 -56.23 -60.92 17.92
N ARG A 198 -56.54 -59.80 17.25
CA ARG A 198 -55.54 -58.95 16.61
C ARG A 198 -54.65 -58.21 17.62
N ARG A 199 -55.19 -57.85 18.79
CA ARG A 199 -54.44 -57.23 19.91
C ARG A 199 -53.53 -58.22 20.64
N ALA A 200 -53.82 -59.52 20.61
CA ALA A 200 -53.00 -60.55 21.25
C ALA A 200 -51.82 -61.02 20.36
N ALA A 201 -51.82 -60.67 19.08
CA ALA A 201 -50.83 -61.12 18.09
C ALA A 201 -49.82 -60.02 17.66
N ALA A 202 -49.96 -58.80 18.16
CA ALA A 202 -49.02 -57.69 17.98
C ALA A 202 -48.27 -57.42 19.30
#